data_AF-A0A9E4RP21-F1
#
_entry.id   AF-A0A9E4RP21-F1
#
_cell.length_a   1.000
_cell.length_b   1.000
_cell.length_c   1.000
_cell.angle_alpha   90.00
_cell.angle_beta   90.00
_cell.angle_gamma   90.00
#
_symmetry.space_group_name_H-M   'P 1'
#
loop_
_entity.id
_entity.type
_entity.pdbx_description
1 polymer ?
#
loop_
_entity_poly.entity_id
_entity_poly.type
_entity_poly.pdbx_seq_one_letter_code
_entity_poly.pdbx_strand_id
1 'polypeptide(L)' 'MASDNSTSESPIRFGTDGWRALIARDYTFANVRACAHGVCRLLAAHGDAERGLVVGYDTRFGSAEFAAEVAAVATSL' A
#
# COMPACT_ATOMS: atom_id res chain seq x y z
N MET A 1 -10.62 24.19 28.15
CA MET A 1 -11.00 23.23 27.09
C MET A 1 -9.84 23.22 26.11
N ALA A 2 -8.96 22.22 26.20
CA ALA A 2 -7.87 22.07 25.25
C ALA A 2 -8.45 21.52 23.95
N SER A 3 -8.26 22.24 22.86
CA SER A 3 -8.65 21.80 21.52
C SER A 3 -7.83 20.57 21.16
N ASP A 4 -8.48 19.41 21.09
CA ASP A 4 -7.88 18.19 20.53
C ASP A 4 -7.70 18.41 19.02
N ASN A 5 -6.48 18.78 18.63
CA ASN A 5 -6.09 18.91 17.23
C ASN A 5 -5.51 17.56 16.76
N SER A 6 -6.29 16.49 16.86
CA SER A 6 -5.98 15.18 16.27
C SER A 6 -6.15 15.27 14.75
N THR A 7 -5.18 15.90 14.08
CA THR A 7 -4.94 15.63 12.66
C THR A 7 -4.72 14.14 12.55
N SER A 8 -5.70 13.41 11.99
CA SER A 8 -5.58 11.98 11.74
C SER A 8 -4.37 11.76 10.83
N GLU A 9 -3.23 11.41 11.44
CA GLU A 9 -2.02 11.11 10.70
C GLU A 9 -2.35 9.93 9.77
N SER A 10 -2.08 10.08 8.47
CA SER A 10 -2.32 8.98 7.52
C SER A 10 -1.52 7.75 8.00
N PRO A 11 -2.15 6.57 8.12
CA PRO A 11 -1.45 5.36 8.58
C PRO A 11 -0.37 4.88 7.60
N ILE A 12 -0.33 5.45 6.38
CA ILE A 12 0.67 5.17 5.36
C ILE A 12 1.73 6.28 5.37
N ARG A 13 2.94 5.91 5.82
CA ARG A 13 4.12 6.78 5.84
C ARG A 13 5.32 6.04 5.25
N PHE A 14 5.86 6.56 4.15
CA PHE A 14 7.04 6.00 3.49
C PHE A 14 8.33 6.56 4.12
N GLY A 15 9.19 5.64 4.57
CA GLY A 15 10.59 5.93 4.90
C GLY A 15 11.52 5.56 3.75
N THR A 16 12.82 5.49 4.03
CA THR A 16 13.83 5.03 3.05
C THR A 16 13.60 3.59 2.60
N ASP A 17 13.10 2.74 3.50
CA ASP A 17 12.82 1.32 3.25
C ASP A 17 11.33 1.07 2.94
N GLY A 18 10.65 2.05 2.37
CA GLY A 18 9.23 1.97 2.06
C GLY A 18 8.32 2.22 3.26
N TRP A 19 7.05 1.79 3.15
CA TRP A 19 6.08 1.87 4.23
C TRP A 19 6.09 0.60 5.08
N ARG A 20 6.24 0.77 6.41
CA ARG A 20 6.25 -0.31 7.40
C ARG A 20 5.23 0.01 8.48
N ALA A 21 4.44 -0.99 8.87
CA ALA A 21 3.34 -0.82 9.80
C ALA A 21 3.06 -2.13 10.57
N LEU A 22 2.33 -2.03 11.69
CA LEU A 22 1.89 -3.21 12.43
C LEU A 22 0.69 -3.86 11.74
N ILE A 23 0.77 -5.17 11.51
CA ILE A 23 -0.31 -5.97 10.93
C ILE A 23 -1.57 -5.84 11.79
N ALA A 24 -2.73 -5.75 11.12
CA ALA A 24 -4.06 -5.59 11.71
C ALA A 24 -4.34 -4.25 12.41
N ARG A 25 -3.32 -3.46 12.75
CA ARG A 25 -3.49 -2.07 13.23
C ARG A 25 -3.43 -1.08 12.08
N ASP A 26 -2.26 -1.01 11.44
CA ASP A 26 -1.97 -0.01 10.40
C ASP A 26 -1.68 -0.70 9.05
N TYR A 27 -1.11 -1.90 9.05
CA TYR A 27 -0.92 -2.72 7.85
C TYR A 27 -2.17 -3.58 7.65
N THR A 28 -3.17 -2.97 7.01
CA THR A 28 -4.49 -3.54 6.74
C THR A 28 -4.70 -3.70 5.23
N PHE A 29 -5.63 -4.56 4.81
CA PHE A 29 -5.99 -4.68 3.39
C PHE A 29 -6.42 -3.34 2.77
N ALA A 30 -7.14 -2.50 3.52
CA ALA A 30 -7.54 -1.17 3.04
C ALA A 30 -6.32 -0.29 2.71
N ASN A 31 -5.32 -0.27 3.60
CA ASN A 31 -4.12 0.54 3.39
C ASN A 31 -3.19 -0.08 2.32
N VAL A 32 -3.12 -1.41 2.24
CA VAL A 32 -2.40 -2.11 1.15
C VAL A 32 -3.02 -1.77 -0.21
N ARG A 33 -4.36 -1.77 -0.32
CA ARG A 33 -5.06 -1.33 -1.55
C ARG A 33 -4.73 0.12 -1.89
N ALA A 34 -4.83 1.03 -0.91
CA ALA A 34 -4.51 2.45 -1.14
C ALA A 34 -3.07 2.65 -1.63
N CYS A 35 -2.12 1.92 -1.05
CA CYS A 35 -0.73 1.89 -1.50
C CYS A 35 -0.61 1.37 -2.95
N ALA A 36 -1.25 0.24 -3.27
CA ALA A 36 -1.22 -0.36 -4.61
C ALA A 36 -1.81 0.57 -5.68
N HIS A 37 -2.93 1.23 -5.40
CA HIS A 37 -3.51 2.26 -6.28
C HIS A 37 -2.52 3.41 -6.53
N GLY A 38 -1.82 3.87 -5.48
CA GLY A 38 -0.79 4.91 -5.60
C GLY A 38 0.34 4.49 -6.54
N VAL A 39 0.85 3.27 -6.40
CA VAL A 39 1.89 2.70 -7.28
C VAL A 39 1.41 2.61 -8.73
N CYS A 40 0.21 2.09 -8.97
CA CYS A 40 -0.32 1.95 -10.33
C CYS A 40 -0.48 3.32 -11.02
N ARG A 41 -0.98 4.33 -10.30
CA ARG A 41 -1.08 5.70 -10.82
C ARG A 41 0.29 6.31 -11.09
N LEU A 42 1.28 6.01 -10.25
CA LEU A 42 2.66 6.46 -10.46
C LEU A 42 3.27 5.84 -11.73
N LEU A 43 3.10 4.53 -11.94
CA LEU A 43 3.57 3.85 -13.14
C LEU A 43 2.88 4.38 -14.40
N ALA A 44 1.56 4.60 -14.36
CA ALA A 44 0.81 5.19 -15.46
C ALA A 44 1.32 6.61 -15.78
N ALA A 45 1.58 7.45 -14.77
CA ALA A 45 2.11 8.80 -14.96
C ALA A 45 3.52 8.81 -15.60
N HIS A 46 4.31 7.75 -15.38
CA HIS A 46 5.62 7.58 -16.02
C HIS A 46 5.55 6.88 -17.40
N GLY A 47 4.37 6.44 -17.84
CA GLY A 47 4.21 5.69 -19.10
C GLY A 47 4.69 4.23 -19.03
N ASP A 48 4.86 3.68 -17.82
CA ASP A 48 5.39 2.33 -17.58
C ASP A 48 4.30 1.26 -17.38
N ALA A 49 3.01 1.63 -17.43
CA ALA A 49 1.90 0.73 -17.10
C ALA A 49 1.90 -0.58 -17.91
N GLU A 50 2.20 -0.51 -19.22
CA GLU A 50 2.20 -1.66 -20.13
C GLU A 50 3.33 -2.67 -19.86
N ARG A 51 4.33 -2.31 -19.05
CA ARG A 51 5.42 -3.22 -18.67
C ARG A 51 5.01 -4.23 -17.62
N GLY A 52 3.82 -4.04 -17.01
CA GLY A 52 3.31 -4.86 -15.93
C GLY A 52 3.97 -4.56 -14.58
N LEU A 53 3.50 -5.27 -13.55
CA LEU A 53 3.94 -5.12 -12.16
C LEU A 53 4.36 -6.48 -11.61
N VAL A 54 5.59 -6.56 -11.09
CA VAL A 54 6.05 -7.74 -10.33
C VAL A 54 5.73 -7.54 -8.86
N VAL A 55 4.99 -8.47 -8.26
CA VAL A 55 4.63 -8.45 -6.84
C VAL A 55 5.35 -9.57 -6.12
N GLY A 56 6.29 -9.23 -5.24
CA GLY A 56 7.01 -10.16 -4.38
C GLY A 56 6.61 -10.01 -2.91
N TYR A 57 6.76 -11.08 -2.14
CA TYR A 57 6.48 -11.10 -0.71
C TYR A 57 7.38 -12.10 0.02
N ASP A 58 7.50 -11.98 1.35
CA ASP A 58 8.27 -12.90 2.19
C ASP A 58 7.36 -13.77 3.09
N THR A 59 7.95 -14.55 3.99
CA THR A 59 7.21 -15.53 4.80
C THR A 59 6.48 -14.94 6.02
N ARG A 60 6.29 -13.62 6.10
CA ARG A 60 5.52 -13.02 7.21
C ARG A 60 4.04 -13.40 7.13
N PHE A 61 3.38 -13.32 8.29
CA PHE A 61 1.96 -13.58 8.39
C PHE A 61 1.15 -12.69 7.44
N GLY A 62 0.26 -13.28 6.66
CA GLY A 62 -0.61 -12.56 5.73
C GLY A 62 0.07 -12.08 4.44
N SER A 63 1.39 -12.27 4.28
CA SER A 63 2.14 -11.73 3.14
C SER A 63 1.62 -12.21 1.79
N ALA A 64 1.22 -13.49 1.69
CA ALA A 64 0.68 -14.04 0.45
C ALA A 64 -0.66 -13.40 0.08
N GLU A 65 -1.53 -13.19 1.07
CA GLU A 65 -2.84 -12.56 0.92
C GLU A 65 -2.71 -11.08 0.59
N PHE A 66 -1.78 -10.36 1.23
CA PHE A 66 -1.51 -8.96 0.90
C PHE A 66 -0.92 -8.83 -0.52
N ALA A 67 -0.05 -9.74 -0.94
CA ALA A 67 0.47 -9.74 -2.31
C ALA A 67 -0.64 -10.02 -3.34
N ALA A 68 -1.53 -10.97 -3.06
CA ALA A 68 -2.70 -11.24 -3.90
C ALA A 68 -3.62 -10.01 -4.00
N GLU A 69 -3.81 -9.28 -2.90
CA GLU A 69 -4.59 -8.03 -2.90
C GLU A 69 -3.95 -6.94 -3.78
N VAL A 70 -2.62 -6.77 -3.71
CA VAL A 70 -1.90 -5.84 -4.58
C VAL A 70 -2.09 -6.20 -6.05
N ALA A 71 -1.95 -7.49 -6.39
CA ALA A 71 -2.15 -7.98 -7.74
C ALA A 71 -3.59 -7.75 -8.23
N ALA A 72 -4.59 -8.02 -7.38
CA ALA A 72 -6.00 -7.80 -7.70
C ALA A 72 -6.27 -6.32 -8.03
N VAL A 73 -5.78 -5.39 -7.20
CA VAL A 73 -5.88 -3.95 -7.48
C VAL A 73 -5.24 -3.61 -8.82
N ALA A 74 -4.01 -4.07 -9.07
CA ALA A 74 -3.29 -3.77 -10.30
C ALA A 74 -4.01 -4.25 -11.57
N THR A 75 -4.75 -5.36 -11.51
CA THR A 75 -5.53 -5.88 -12.64
C THR A 75 -6.92 -5.25 -12.80
N SER A 76 -7.36 -4.44 -11.83
CA SER A 76 -8.69 -3.82 -11.79
C SER A 76 -8.71 -2.36 -12.26
N LEU A 77 -7.55 -1.81 -12.60
CA LEU A 77 -7.33 -0.43 -13.04
C LEU A 77 -7.11 -0.36 -14.55
#